data_AF-A0A3P8KWF1-F1
#
_entry.id   AF-A0A3P8KWF1-F1
#
_cell.length_a   1.000
_cell.length_b   1.000
_cell.length_c   1.000
_cell.angle_alpha   90.00
_cell.angle_beta   90.00
_cell.angle_gamma   90.00
#
_symmetry.space_group_name_H-M   'P 1'
#
loop_
_entity.id
_entity.type
_entity.pdbx_description
1 polymer ?
#
loop_
_entity_poly.entity_id
_entity_poly.type
_entity_poly.pdbx_seq_one_letter_code
_entity_poly.pdbx_strand_id
1 'polypeptide(L)'
;MTKEELWETWDELKKILIENKIPYSLSPLTARTIAKNEKINCENFRISIWFKDFFILKYLNNLSFLTNEETNEKDLSPFFKFKNRRIYFDLIVGTTKEKCNKLYNFKFHNRLLFWGKNNTNLSAKIFAKRSKILTLDELINYLNEERFLRIIVLGSNHEDFRFFSDLNWKTVEYVKINDYNFPIFKQFLKINKD
;
A
#
# COMPACT_ATOMS: atom_id res chain seq x y z
N MET A 1 15.17 10.87 2.30
CA MET A 1 15.52 9.92 3.39
C MET A 1 16.78 9.15 3.01
N THR A 2 17.81 9.12 3.85
CA THR A 2 19.02 8.32 3.61
C THR A 2 18.78 6.82 3.89
N LYS A 3 19.78 5.99 3.61
CA LYS A 3 19.72 4.55 3.88
C LYS A 3 19.67 4.26 5.38
N GLU A 4 20.48 4.93 6.17
CA GLU A 4 20.54 4.80 7.63
C GLU A 4 19.20 5.22 8.23
N GLU A 5 18.64 6.31 7.73
CA GLU A 5 17.35 6.83 8.14
C GLU A 5 16.19 5.87 7.87
N LEU A 6 16.22 5.19 6.73
CA LEU A 6 15.25 4.14 6.39
C LEU A 6 15.33 2.99 7.39
N TRP A 7 16.53 2.49 7.69
CA TRP A 7 16.68 1.32 8.56
C TRP A 7 16.33 1.63 10.01
N GLU A 8 16.64 2.82 10.50
CA GLU A 8 16.16 3.26 11.81
C GLU A 8 14.62 3.32 11.88
N THR A 9 13.98 3.86 10.83
CA THR A 9 12.51 3.90 10.72
C THR A 9 11.91 2.50 10.62
N TRP A 10 12.57 1.61 9.88
CA TRP A 10 12.19 0.22 9.71
C TRP A 10 12.29 -0.56 11.02
N ASP A 11 13.36 -0.39 11.79
CA ASP A 11 13.53 -1.08 13.07
C ASP A 11 12.42 -0.72 14.05
N GLU A 12 12.03 0.55 14.10
CA GLU A 12 10.93 0.99 14.95
C GLU A 12 9.59 0.40 14.50
N LEU A 13 9.30 0.46 13.20
CA LEU A 13 8.10 -0.17 12.65
C LEU A 13 8.08 -1.69 12.93
N LYS A 14 9.22 -2.36 12.75
CA LYS A 14 9.35 -3.81 12.93
C LYS A 14 9.06 -4.24 14.36
N LYS A 15 9.50 -3.48 15.37
CA LYS A 15 9.14 -3.75 16.78
C LYS A 15 7.62 -3.75 16.96
N ILE A 16 6.94 -2.70 16.48
CA ILE A 16 5.49 -2.55 16.59
C ILE A 16 4.77 -3.72 15.89
N LEU A 17 5.22 -4.10 14.69
CA LEU A 17 4.64 -5.24 13.95
C LEU A 17 4.82 -6.57 14.71
N ILE A 18 5.98 -6.81 15.31
CA ILE A 18 6.27 -8.02 16.09
C ILE A 18 5.41 -8.06 17.36
N GLU A 19 5.37 -6.97 18.12
CA GLU A 19 4.61 -6.86 19.38
C GLU A 19 3.11 -7.11 19.15
N ASN A 20 2.58 -6.58 18.05
CA ASN A 20 1.17 -6.74 17.67
C ASN A 20 0.91 -8.02 16.84
N LYS A 21 1.93 -8.85 16.60
CA LYS A 21 1.85 -10.08 15.81
C LYS A 21 1.27 -9.86 14.40
N ILE A 22 1.57 -8.72 13.78
CA ILE A 22 1.06 -8.36 12.46
C ILE A 22 1.96 -8.97 11.38
N PRO A 23 1.43 -9.86 10.53
CA PRO A 23 2.18 -10.35 9.39
C PRO A 23 2.35 -9.23 8.36
N TYR A 24 3.53 -9.18 7.76
CA TYR A 24 3.86 -8.20 6.72
C TYR A 24 4.67 -8.87 5.61
N SER A 25 4.70 -8.23 4.45
CA SER A 25 5.51 -8.62 3.29
C SER A 25 6.16 -7.36 2.72
N LEU A 26 7.25 -7.45 1.97
CA LEU A 26 7.58 -6.39 1.03
C LEU A 26 6.42 -6.16 0.07
N SER A 27 6.22 -4.91 -0.33
CA SER A 27 5.15 -4.59 -1.28
C SER A 27 5.46 -5.08 -2.69
N PRO A 28 4.46 -5.25 -3.58
CA PRO A 28 4.70 -5.63 -4.97
C PRO A 28 5.70 -4.72 -5.69
N LEU A 29 5.69 -3.42 -5.38
CA LEU A 29 6.60 -2.46 -5.99
C LEU A 29 8.04 -2.70 -5.52
N THR A 30 8.26 -2.71 -4.20
CA THR A 30 9.58 -2.92 -3.61
C THR A 30 10.15 -4.30 -3.95
N ALA A 31 9.31 -5.33 -3.93
CA ALA A 31 9.60 -6.69 -4.40
C ALA A 31 10.20 -6.71 -5.81
N ARG A 32 9.53 -6.04 -6.75
CA ARG A 32 9.94 -6.00 -8.16
C ARG A 32 11.25 -5.25 -8.36
N THR A 33 11.44 -4.12 -7.68
CA THR A 33 12.73 -3.39 -7.71
C THR A 33 13.88 -4.31 -7.32
N ILE A 34 13.69 -5.11 -6.27
CA ILE A 34 14.72 -6.07 -5.83
C ILE A 34 14.90 -7.21 -6.85
N ALA A 35 13.81 -7.78 -7.36
CA ALA A 35 13.88 -8.86 -8.36
C ALA A 35 14.62 -8.44 -9.65
N LYS A 36 14.60 -7.15 -9.98
CA LYS A 36 15.32 -6.56 -11.11
C LYS A 36 16.76 -6.13 -10.78
N ASN A 37 17.23 -6.38 -9.56
CA ASN A 37 18.52 -5.89 -9.04
C ASN A 37 18.65 -4.35 -9.11
N GLU A 38 17.54 -3.63 -9.02
CA GLU A 38 17.53 -2.18 -9.01
C GLU A 38 17.80 -1.65 -7.58
N LYS A 39 18.38 -0.45 -7.50
CA LYS A 39 18.63 0.20 -6.21
C LYS A 39 17.30 0.57 -5.56
N ILE A 40 17.12 0.18 -4.30
CA ILE A 40 15.94 0.55 -3.51
C ILE A 40 15.88 2.06 -3.34
N ASN A 41 14.76 2.66 -3.75
CA ASN A 41 14.45 4.04 -3.43
C ASN A 41 14.02 4.13 -1.96
N CYS A 42 14.89 4.69 -1.12
CA CYS A 42 14.63 4.81 0.31
C CYS A 42 13.37 5.64 0.60
N GLU A 43 13.09 6.67 -0.20
CA GLU A 43 11.93 7.55 0.00
C GLU A 43 10.58 6.91 -0.36
N ASN A 44 10.63 5.79 -1.08
CA ASN A 44 9.46 5.02 -1.51
C ASN A 44 9.62 3.54 -1.12
N PHE A 45 10.16 3.29 0.07
CA PHE A 45 10.19 1.93 0.64
C PHE A 45 8.80 1.57 1.18
N ARG A 46 8.31 0.39 0.81
CA ARG A 46 6.92 0.00 1.01
C ARG A 46 6.80 -1.44 1.47
N ILE A 47 5.83 -1.67 2.34
CA ILE A 47 5.47 -3.01 2.78
C ILE A 47 3.98 -3.25 2.60
N SER A 48 3.57 -4.50 2.52
CA SER A 48 2.17 -4.90 2.46
C SER A 48 1.72 -5.53 3.77
N ILE A 49 0.53 -5.12 4.23
CA ILE A 49 -0.19 -5.66 5.39
C ILE A 49 -1.67 -5.75 5.05
N TRP A 50 -2.45 -6.55 5.78
CA TRP A 50 -3.91 -6.52 5.64
C TRP A 50 -4.46 -5.16 6.09
N PHE A 51 -5.47 -4.66 5.38
CA PHE A 51 -6.07 -3.36 5.74
C PHE A 51 -6.59 -3.33 7.18
N LYS A 52 -7.14 -4.46 7.68
CA LYS A 52 -7.65 -4.57 9.05
C LYS A 52 -6.53 -4.36 10.07
N ASP A 53 -5.35 -4.95 9.81
CA ASP A 53 -4.18 -4.81 10.67
C ASP A 53 -3.69 -3.36 10.70
N PHE A 54 -3.72 -2.66 9.56
CA PHE A 54 -3.41 -1.23 9.52
C PHE A 54 -4.34 -0.42 10.44
N PHE A 55 -5.66 -0.65 10.39
CA PHE A 55 -6.60 0.07 11.23
C PHE A 55 -6.46 -0.26 12.73
N ILE A 56 -6.08 -1.50 13.06
CA ILE A 56 -5.72 -1.86 14.44
C ILE A 56 -4.50 -1.05 14.90
N LEU A 57 -3.43 -1.02 14.09
CA LEU A 57 -2.22 -0.27 14.41
C LEU A 57 -2.49 1.24 14.53
N LYS A 58 -3.32 1.79 13.63
CA LYS A 58 -3.77 3.18 13.69
C LYS A 58 -4.57 3.49 14.95
N TYR A 59 -5.46 2.60 15.36
CA TYR A 59 -6.21 2.78 16.59
C TYR A 59 -5.30 2.81 17.82
N LEU A 60 -4.30 1.91 17.88
CA LEU A 60 -3.36 1.81 18.99
C LEU A 60 -2.29 2.91 18.99
N ASN A 61 -1.90 3.40 17.81
CA ASN A 61 -0.76 4.31 17.59
C ASN A 61 -1.14 5.45 16.64
N ASN A 62 -2.19 6.20 16.97
CA ASN A 62 -2.84 7.17 16.07
C ASN A 62 -1.93 8.29 15.54
N LEU A 63 -0.86 8.66 16.25
CA LEU A 63 0.10 9.69 15.82
C LEU A 63 1.14 9.17 14.81
N SER A 64 1.39 7.87 14.79
CA SER A 64 2.43 7.25 13.96
C SER A 64 1.87 6.59 12.71
N PHE A 65 0.64 6.07 12.74
CA PHE A 65 -0.01 5.46 11.58
C PHE A 65 -1.04 6.42 11.00
N LEU A 66 -0.66 7.02 9.88
CA LEU A 66 -1.40 8.12 9.26
C LEU A 66 -1.94 7.71 7.90
N THR A 67 -3.06 8.32 7.56
CA THR A 67 -3.76 8.22 6.28
C THR A 67 -3.55 9.51 5.49
N ASN A 68 -3.79 9.47 4.19
CA ASN A 68 -3.43 10.59 3.32
C ASN A 68 -4.39 11.77 3.46
N GLU A 69 -5.64 11.51 3.86
CA GLU A 69 -6.59 12.55 4.22
C GLU A 69 -6.13 13.39 5.43
N GLU A 70 -5.34 12.83 6.34
CA GLU A 70 -4.80 13.55 7.51
C GLU A 70 -3.63 14.47 7.13
N THR A 71 -2.93 14.17 6.02
CA THR A 71 -1.82 14.99 5.52
C THR A 71 -2.18 15.86 4.33
N ASN A 72 -3.39 15.72 3.77
CA ASN A 72 -3.81 16.33 2.50
C ASN A 72 -2.86 16.02 1.33
N GLU A 73 -2.18 14.88 1.37
CA GLU A 73 -1.26 14.46 0.32
C GLU A 73 -1.97 13.69 -0.79
N LYS A 74 -1.50 13.87 -2.02
CA LYS A 74 -2.01 13.11 -3.17
C LYS A 74 -1.32 11.76 -3.27
N ASP A 75 -1.64 10.88 -2.34
CA ASP A 75 -1.23 9.48 -2.29
C ASP A 75 -2.45 8.65 -1.86
N LEU A 76 -2.56 7.40 -2.31
CA LEU A 76 -3.62 6.48 -1.87
C LEU A 76 -3.13 5.51 -0.78
N SER A 77 -1.83 5.47 -0.49
CA SER A 77 -1.24 4.57 0.50
C SER A 77 -1.07 5.23 1.85
N PRO A 78 -1.57 4.65 2.95
CA PRO A 78 -1.21 5.15 4.26
C PRO A 78 0.26 4.86 4.59
N PHE A 79 0.75 5.41 5.70
CA PHE A 79 2.15 5.27 6.07
C PHE A 79 2.37 5.28 7.59
N PHE A 80 3.50 4.73 7.98
CA PHE A 80 4.06 4.85 9.32
C PHE A 80 5.04 6.02 9.36
N LYS A 81 4.93 6.89 10.36
CA LYS A 81 5.77 8.07 10.57
C LYS A 81 6.62 7.93 11.83
N PHE A 82 7.92 8.11 11.68
CA PHE A 82 8.87 8.18 12.79
C PHE A 82 9.95 9.23 12.49
N LYS A 83 10.21 10.15 13.42
CA LYS A 83 11.19 11.26 13.23
C LYS A 83 11.08 11.98 11.88
N ASN A 84 9.84 12.25 11.46
CA ASN A 84 9.50 12.88 10.16
C ASN A 84 9.86 12.06 8.89
N ARG A 85 10.22 10.79 9.05
CA ARG A 85 10.45 9.83 7.97
C ARG A 85 9.25 8.91 7.83
N ARG A 86 9.13 8.25 6.66
CA ARG A 86 7.94 7.49 6.32
C ARG A 86 8.27 6.14 5.70
N ILE A 87 7.50 5.13 6.07
CA ILE A 87 7.40 3.85 5.35
C ILE A 87 5.93 3.70 4.93
N TYR A 88 5.70 3.50 3.64
CA TYR A 88 4.34 3.43 3.09
C TYR A 88 3.81 2.00 3.13
N PHE A 89 2.49 1.86 3.20
CA PHE A 89 1.81 0.59 3.19
C PHE A 89 1.00 0.38 1.92
N ASP A 90 1.21 -0.76 1.28
CA ASP A 90 0.37 -1.28 0.22
C ASP A 90 -0.65 -2.24 0.83
N LEU A 91 -1.87 -1.76 1.06
CA LEU A 91 -2.86 -2.53 1.80
C LEU A 91 -3.44 -3.69 0.99
N ILE A 92 -3.50 -4.85 1.62
CA ILE A 92 -4.14 -6.04 1.08
C ILE A 92 -5.62 -6.02 1.46
N VAL A 93 -6.50 -6.16 0.46
CA VAL A 93 -7.96 -6.10 0.63
C VAL A 93 -8.61 -7.28 -0.10
N GLY A 94 -9.47 -8.01 0.61
CA GLY A 94 -10.34 -9.02 0.00
C GLY A 94 -11.45 -8.35 -0.81
N THR A 95 -11.67 -8.76 -2.05
CA THR A 95 -12.65 -8.15 -2.95
C THR A 95 -13.28 -9.16 -3.93
N THR A 96 -14.11 -8.65 -4.84
CA THR A 96 -14.77 -9.42 -5.90
C THR A 96 -14.55 -8.75 -7.25
N LYS A 97 -14.72 -9.49 -8.35
CA LYS A 97 -14.59 -8.94 -9.71
C LYS A 97 -15.54 -7.76 -9.91
N GLU A 98 -16.74 -7.85 -9.38
CA GLU A 98 -17.79 -6.83 -9.45
C GLU A 98 -17.34 -5.53 -8.75
N LYS A 99 -16.77 -5.61 -7.55
CA LYS A 99 -16.25 -4.44 -6.83
C LYS A 99 -15.02 -3.85 -7.52
N CYS A 100 -14.13 -4.67 -8.08
CA CYS A 100 -13.02 -4.17 -8.88
C CYS A 100 -13.50 -3.39 -10.11
N ASN A 101 -14.49 -3.92 -10.85
CA ASN A 101 -15.03 -3.23 -12.03
C ASN A 101 -15.65 -1.88 -11.68
N LYS A 102 -16.23 -1.75 -10.48
CA LYS A 102 -16.80 -0.48 -9.99
C LYS A 102 -15.73 0.60 -9.79
N LEU A 103 -14.45 0.26 -9.59
CA LEU A 103 -13.36 1.26 -9.53
C LEU A 103 -13.27 2.13 -10.78
N TYR A 104 -13.71 1.59 -11.92
CA TYR A 104 -13.72 2.26 -13.22
C TYR A 104 -15.02 3.04 -13.47
N ASN A 105 -15.92 3.13 -12.49
CA ASN A 105 -17.02 4.10 -12.55
C ASN A 105 -16.43 5.50 -12.73
N PHE A 106 -16.88 6.23 -13.75
CA PHE A 106 -16.32 7.53 -14.14
C PHE A 106 -16.06 8.49 -12.97
N LYS A 107 -17.01 8.61 -12.02
CA LYS A 107 -16.88 9.52 -10.88
C LYS A 107 -15.82 9.05 -9.89
N PHE A 108 -15.83 7.76 -9.53
CA PHE A 108 -14.90 7.20 -8.57
C PHE A 108 -13.49 7.10 -9.15
N HIS A 109 -13.39 6.68 -10.41
CA HIS A 109 -12.15 6.59 -11.17
C HIS A 109 -11.42 7.94 -11.24
N ASN A 110 -12.12 9.02 -11.61
CA ASN A 110 -11.51 10.36 -11.64
C ASN A 110 -11.03 10.82 -10.26
N ARG A 111 -11.70 10.42 -9.17
CA ARG A 111 -11.23 10.70 -7.81
C ARG A 111 -9.97 9.92 -7.46
N LEU A 112 -9.90 8.64 -7.82
CA LEU A 112 -8.69 7.82 -7.67
C LEU A 112 -7.50 8.44 -8.41
N LEU A 113 -7.72 8.87 -9.66
CA LEU A 113 -6.68 9.52 -10.46
C LEU A 113 -6.22 10.84 -9.83
N PHE A 114 -7.15 11.65 -9.34
CA PHE A 114 -6.84 12.97 -8.80
C PHE A 114 -6.16 12.97 -7.42
N TRP A 115 -6.58 12.06 -6.54
CA TRP A 115 -6.10 11.96 -5.16
C TRP A 115 -4.93 11.01 -4.98
N GLY A 116 -4.64 10.12 -5.94
CA GLY A 116 -3.40 9.33 -5.93
C GLY A 116 -2.21 10.02 -6.58
N LYS A 117 -1.02 9.41 -6.44
CA LYS A 117 0.22 9.82 -7.13
C LYS A 117 0.20 9.45 -8.63
N ASN A 118 -0.88 9.78 -9.33
CA ASN A 118 -1.03 9.56 -10.77
C ASN A 118 -0.59 10.82 -11.54
N ASN A 119 -0.08 10.62 -12.76
CA ASN A 119 0.02 11.71 -13.73
C ASN A 119 -1.39 12.09 -14.20
N THR A 120 -1.91 13.22 -13.71
CA THR A 120 -3.29 13.62 -13.99
C THR A 120 -3.38 14.44 -15.27
N ASN A 121 -4.21 13.97 -16.21
CA ASN A 121 -4.63 14.76 -17.36
C ASN A 121 -5.60 15.88 -16.96
N LEU A 122 -5.86 16.81 -17.89
CA LEU A 122 -6.70 17.98 -17.62
C LEU A 122 -8.13 17.60 -17.18
N SER A 123 -8.68 16.52 -17.74
CA SER A 123 -10.03 16.05 -17.40
C SER A 123 -10.11 15.60 -15.94
N ALA A 124 -9.20 14.75 -15.46
CA ALA A 124 -9.17 14.34 -14.05
C ALA A 124 -9.03 15.55 -13.12
N LYS A 125 -8.21 16.54 -13.48
CA LYS A 125 -8.09 17.80 -12.72
C LYS A 125 -9.41 18.56 -12.67
N ILE A 126 -10.11 18.74 -13.78
CA ILE A 126 -11.36 19.53 -13.82
C ILE A 126 -12.48 18.81 -13.06
N PHE A 127 -12.69 17.53 -13.33
CA PHE A 127 -13.83 16.78 -12.78
C PHE A 127 -13.66 16.44 -11.29
N ALA A 128 -12.43 16.31 -10.79
CA ALA A 128 -12.18 15.97 -9.40
C ALA A 128 -11.71 17.13 -8.52
N LYS A 129 -11.40 18.32 -9.05
CA LYS A 129 -10.98 19.49 -8.24
C LYS A 129 -12.00 19.91 -7.18
N ARG A 130 -13.29 19.68 -7.41
CA ARG A 130 -14.38 19.94 -6.45
C ARG A 130 -14.83 18.70 -5.69
N SER A 131 -14.17 17.56 -5.90
CA SER A 131 -14.51 16.34 -5.18
C SER A 131 -13.99 16.40 -3.74
N LYS A 132 -14.70 15.73 -2.83
CA LYS A 132 -14.18 15.46 -1.49
C LYS A 132 -12.94 14.57 -1.60
N ILE A 133 -12.00 14.75 -0.68
CA ILE A 133 -10.84 13.86 -0.51
C ILE A 133 -11.37 12.42 -0.47
N LEU A 134 -10.75 11.53 -1.24
CA LEU A 134 -11.03 10.11 -1.17
C LEU A 134 -10.31 9.56 0.05
N THR A 135 -11.06 9.31 1.13
CA THR A 135 -10.49 8.77 2.37
C THR A 135 -10.12 7.30 2.19
N LEU A 136 -9.18 6.83 2.99
CA LEU A 136 -8.81 5.42 2.98
C LEU A 136 -10.00 4.53 3.35
N ASP A 137 -10.79 4.94 4.36
CA ASP A 137 -12.00 4.23 4.77
C ASP A 137 -13.02 4.12 3.62
N GLU A 138 -13.23 5.20 2.86
CA GLU A 138 -14.14 5.18 1.71
C GLU A 138 -13.65 4.18 0.66
N LEU A 139 -12.35 4.21 0.32
CA LEU A 139 -11.75 3.29 -0.64
C LEU A 139 -11.86 1.83 -0.20
N ILE A 140 -11.54 1.54 1.06
CA ILE A 140 -11.65 0.20 1.63
C ILE A 140 -13.10 -0.28 1.62
N ASN A 141 -14.07 0.54 2.05
CA ASN A 141 -15.48 0.17 2.05
C ASN A 141 -16.02 -0.09 0.62
N TYR A 142 -15.51 0.65 -0.36
CA TYR A 142 -15.85 0.44 -1.76
C TYR A 142 -15.40 -0.92 -2.30
N LEU A 143 -14.29 -1.45 -1.78
CA LEU A 143 -13.61 -2.66 -2.27
C LEU A 143 -13.85 -3.91 -1.44
N ASN A 144 -13.90 -3.77 -0.12
CA ASN A 144 -13.83 -4.88 0.82
C ASN A 144 -15.06 -5.79 0.71
N GLU A 145 -14.85 -7.09 0.60
CA GLU A 145 -15.89 -8.10 0.66
C GLU A 145 -15.49 -9.18 1.68
N GLU A 146 -16.42 -9.59 2.55
CA GLU A 146 -16.12 -10.63 3.54
C GLU A 146 -15.89 -11.99 2.87
N ARG A 147 -16.75 -12.34 1.89
CA ARG A 147 -16.62 -13.55 1.07
C ARG A 147 -15.93 -13.20 -0.24
N PHE A 148 -14.67 -12.78 -0.13
CA PHE A 148 -13.88 -12.40 -1.29
C PHE A 148 -13.48 -13.60 -2.14
N LEU A 149 -13.40 -13.39 -3.45
CA LEU A 149 -12.87 -14.36 -4.42
C LEU A 149 -11.59 -13.86 -5.08
N ARG A 150 -11.17 -12.64 -4.73
CA ARG A 150 -9.98 -11.97 -5.25
C ARG A 150 -9.35 -11.14 -4.16
N ILE A 151 -8.07 -10.88 -4.32
CA ILE A 151 -7.31 -9.96 -3.47
C ILE A 151 -6.85 -8.81 -4.35
N ILE A 152 -7.01 -7.60 -3.86
CA ILE A 152 -6.38 -6.40 -4.41
C ILE A 152 -5.34 -5.89 -3.42
N VAL A 153 -4.15 -5.56 -3.92
CA VAL A 153 -3.11 -4.87 -3.17
C VAL A 153 -3.08 -3.43 -3.66
N LEU A 154 -3.43 -2.51 -2.77
CA LEU A 154 -3.50 -1.07 -3.04
C LEU A 154 -2.08 -0.49 -3.06
N GLY A 155 -1.85 0.53 -3.88
CA GLY A 155 -0.59 1.24 -3.98
C GLY A 155 -0.79 2.76 -3.89
N SER A 156 0.19 3.55 -4.33
CA SER A 156 0.16 5.01 -4.14
C SER A 156 -0.76 5.72 -5.11
N ASN A 157 -1.09 5.02 -6.18
CA ASN A 157 -1.91 5.49 -7.27
C ASN A 157 -2.73 4.31 -7.79
N HIS A 158 -3.69 4.57 -8.68
CA HIS A 158 -4.60 3.53 -9.15
C HIS A 158 -3.89 2.54 -10.10
N GLU A 159 -2.92 3.01 -10.87
CA GLU A 159 -2.11 2.21 -11.79
C GLU A 159 -1.19 1.21 -11.07
N ASP A 160 -0.90 1.45 -9.79
CA ASP A 160 -0.12 0.57 -8.93
C ASP A 160 -0.94 -0.59 -8.35
N PHE A 161 -2.28 -0.56 -8.47
CA PHE A 161 -3.11 -1.61 -7.89
C PHE A 161 -2.82 -2.95 -8.58
N ARG A 162 -2.68 -4.01 -7.77
CA ARG A 162 -2.39 -5.36 -8.26
C ARG A 162 -3.45 -6.34 -7.78
N PHE A 163 -3.81 -7.27 -8.65
CA PHE A 163 -4.82 -8.27 -8.36
C PHE A 163 -4.18 -9.65 -8.25
N PHE A 164 -4.62 -10.41 -7.24
CA PHE A 164 -4.15 -11.76 -6.96
C PHE A 164 -5.35 -12.67 -6.68
N SER A 165 -5.20 -13.95 -6.99
CA SER A 165 -6.19 -14.98 -6.65
C SER A 165 -6.01 -15.49 -5.21
N ASP A 166 -4.77 -15.54 -4.72
CA ASP A 166 -4.42 -16.01 -3.38
C ASP A 166 -3.09 -15.37 -2.92
N LEU A 167 -3.04 -15.00 -1.64
CA LEU A 167 -1.84 -14.56 -0.91
C LEU A 167 -1.83 -15.29 0.44
N ASN A 168 -0.89 -16.21 0.61
CA ASN A 168 -0.83 -17.06 1.80
C ASN A 168 0.45 -16.79 2.61
N TRP A 169 0.26 -16.29 3.83
CA TRP A 169 1.34 -15.96 4.76
C TRP A 169 2.22 -17.15 5.13
N LYS A 170 1.69 -18.39 5.03
CA LYS A 170 2.45 -19.62 5.31
C LYS A 170 3.47 -19.96 4.22
N THR A 171 3.36 -19.34 3.05
CA THR A 171 4.19 -19.64 1.87
C THR A 171 5.06 -18.47 1.43
N VAL A 172 5.28 -17.48 2.31
CA VAL A 172 6.18 -16.36 2.02
C VAL A 172 7.62 -16.87 1.85
N GLU A 173 8.33 -16.27 0.91
CA GLU A 173 9.78 -16.40 0.79
C GLU A 173 10.45 -15.30 1.59
N TYR A 174 11.77 -15.42 1.77
CA TYR A 174 12.58 -14.39 2.41
C TYR A 174 13.62 -13.86 1.45
N VAL A 175 13.74 -12.54 1.38
CA VAL A 175 14.75 -11.85 0.59
C VAL A 175 15.62 -11.02 1.53
N LYS A 176 16.93 -11.11 1.33
CA LYS A 176 17.92 -10.36 2.10
C LYS A 176 18.16 -8.99 1.45
N ILE A 177 18.03 -7.92 2.23
CA ILE A 177 18.35 -6.54 1.84
C ILE A 177 19.31 -5.98 2.89
N ASN A 178 20.57 -5.76 2.52
CA ASN A 178 21.64 -5.51 3.49
C ASN A 178 21.65 -6.61 4.56
N ASP A 179 21.47 -6.27 5.84
CA ASP A 179 21.45 -7.23 6.95
C ASP A 179 20.03 -7.65 7.38
N TYR A 180 19.01 -7.22 6.65
CA TYR A 180 17.61 -7.52 6.96
C TYR A 180 17.05 -8.63 6.07
N ASN A 181 16.35 -9.58 6.68
CA ASN A 181 15.54 -10.57 5.98
C ASN A 181 14.09 -10.12 5.98
N PHE A 182 13.53 -9.97 4.79
CA PHE A 182 12.15 -9.56 4.60
C PHE A 182 11.29 -10.70 4.05
N PRO A 183 10.13 -10.98 4.67
CA PRO A 183 9.12 -11.83 4.07
C PRO A 183 8.60 -11.20 2.78
N ILE A 184 8.32 -12.04 1.78
CA ILE A 184 7.76 -11.64 0.49
C ILE A 184 6.81 -12.71 -0.04
N PHE A 185 5.65 -12.31 -0.54
CA PHE A 185 4.80 -13.24 -1.29
C PHE A 185 5.47 -13.59 -2.63
N LYS A 186 5.58 -14.90 -2.93
CA LYS A 186 6.14 -15.37 -4.22
C LYS A 186 5.45 -14.75 -5.43
N GLN A 187 4.14 -14.51 -5.30
CA GLN A 187 3.30 -13.89 -6.31
C GLN A 187 3.79 -12.48 -6.68
N PHE A 188 4.42 -11.76 -5.76
CA PHE A 188 4.91 -10.39 -6.02
C PHE A 188 6.18 -10.37 -6.86
N LEU A 189 6.95 -11.47 -6.86
CA LEU A 189 8.15 -11.64 -7.68
C LEU A 189 7.82 -12.00 -9.13
N LYS A 190 6.59 -12.46 -9.42
CA LYS A 190 6.18 -12.78 -10.79
C LYS A 190 6.04 -11.49 -11.59
N ILE A 191 6.84 -11.36 -12.64
CA ILE A 191 6.69 -10.32 -13.65
C ILE A 191 5.46 -10.67 -14.47
N ASN A 192 4.27 -10.27 -14.02
CA ASN A 192 3.13 -10.25 -14.92
C ASN A 192 3.40 -9.11 -15.92
N LYS A 193 3.70 -9.49 -17.16
CA LYS A 193 3.47 -8.63 -18.32
C LYS A 193 1.96 -8.55 -18.48
N ASP A 194 1.34 -7.60 -17.80
CA ASP A 194 0.02 -7.10 -18.19
C ASP A 194 0.23 -5.92 -19.15
#